data_AF-A0A1H0MMC7-F1
#
_entry.id   AF-A0A1H0MMC7-F1
#
_cell.length_a   1.000
_cell.length_b   1.000
_cell.length_c   1.000
_cell.angle_alpha   90.00
_cell.angle_beta   90.00
_cell.angle_gamma   90.00
#
_symmetry.space_group_name_H-M   'P 1'
#
loop_
_entity.id
_entity.type
_entity.pdbx_description
1 polymer ?
#
loop_
_entity_poly.entity_id
_entity_poly.type
_entity_poly.pdbx_seq_one_letter_code
_entity_poly.pdbx_strand_id
1 'polypeptide(L)'
;MGQRLRFGAVVAAGAAVLVLAGCGSPPTDYSEVVTFTDEHGRACTATVVVDQEQNEGNDYEVTSLDCEYPPEGKTPGLTRYRPMPERGSN
;
A
#
# COMPACT_ATOMS: atom_id res chain seq x y z
N MET A 1 17.28 14.91 61.23
CA MET A 1 16.76 15.30 59.91
C MET A 1 17.66 14.69 58.83
N GLY A 2 17.09 14.11 57.77
CA GLY A 2 17.82 13.72 56.54
C GLY A 2 17.59 12.28 56.07
N GLN A 3 16.35 11.93 55.72
CA GLN A 3 15.99 10.61 55.20
C GLN A 3 16.59 10.35 53.80
N ARG A 4 17.49 9.37 53.77
CA ARG A 4 17.88 8.44 52.70
C ARG A 4 17.14 8.62 51.36
N LEU A 5 17.88 9.06 50.34
CA LEU A 5 17.49 8.97 48.93
C LEU A 5 17.10 7.53 48.57
N ARG A 6 15.84 7.32 48.20
CA ARG A 6 15.36 6.15 47.46
C ARG A 6 14.29 6.59 46.47
N PHE A 7 14.73 7.19 45.37
CA PHE A 7 13.92 7.37 44.17
C PHE A 7 14.74 6.89 42.99
N GLY A 8 14.60 5.63 42.61
CA GLY A 8 15.34 5.07 41.49
C GLY A 8 15.08 3.59 41.32
N ALA A 9 13.90 3.21 40.84
CA ALA A 9 13.64 1.90 40.22
C ALA A 9 12.19 1.75 39.69
N VAL A 10 11.62 2.75 38.98
CA VAL A 10 10.27 2.58 38.37
C VAL A 10 10.23 2.87 36.86
N VAL A 11 11.26 3.48 36.27
CA VAL A 11 11.19 3.94 34.86
C VAL A 11 11.41 2.82 33.82
N ALA A 12 12.00 1.68 34.20
CA ALA A 12 12.38 0.65 33.23
C ALA A 12 11.22 -0.23 32.71
N ALA A 13 10.10 -0.34 33.43
CA ALA A 13 8.99 -1.22 33.03
C ALA A 13 8.05 -0.59 31.98
N GLY A 14 7.94 0.74 31.94
CA GLY A 14 7.03 1.43 31.00
C GLY A 14 7.52 1.41 29.54
N ALA A 15 8.83 1.42 29.33
CA ALA A 15 9.41 1.44 27.98
C ALA A 15 9.20 0.11 27.23
N ALA A 16 9.20 -1.03 27.93
CA ALA A 16 9.11 -2.35 27.29
C ALA A 16 7.74 -2.63 26.63
N VAL A 17 6.66 -2.03 27.13
CA VAL A 17 5.31 -2.20 26.58
C VAL A 17 5.10 -1.37 25.30
N LEU A 18 5.76 -0.22 25.20
CA LEU A 18 5.65 0.67 24.03
C LEU A 18 6.35 0.12 22.78
N VAL A 19 7.42 -0.67 22.94
CA VAL A 19 8.14 -1.26 21.80
C VAL A 19 7.30 -2.31 21.05
N LEU A 20 6.34 -2.95 21.71
CA LEU A 20 5.52 -4.01 21.11
C LEU A 20 4.39 -3.48 20.22
N ALA A 21 3.99 -2.21 20.36
CA ALA A 21 2.89 -1.63 19.60
C ALA A 21 3.24 -1.35 18.13
N GLY A 22 4.53 -1.33 17.76
CA GLY A 22 4.98 -1.01 16.40
C GLY A 22 5.11 -2.21 15.45
N CYS A 23 4.94 -3.45 15.92
CA CYS A 23 5.25 -4.65 15.13
C CYS A 23 4.02 -5.38 14.56
N GLY A 24 2.81 -4.85 14.71
CA GLY A 24 1.57 -5.62 14.50
C GLY A 24 0.57 -5.08 13.48
N SER A 25 0.79 -3.90 12.90
CA SER A 25 -0.16 -3.35 11.94
C SER A 25 0.09 -3.97 10.56
N PRO A 26 -0.88 -4.68 9.96
CA PRO A 26 -0.76 -5.11 8.58
C PRO A 26 -0.71 -3.88 7.66
N PRO A 27 0.08 -3.92 6.58
CA PRO A 27 0.04 -2.86 5.57
C PRO A 27 -1.38 -2.77 5.00
N THR A 28 -1.92 -1.56 4.95
CA THR A 28 -3.23 -1.27 4.35
C THR A 28 -3.11 -1.07 2.83
N ASP A 29 -1.90 -0.77 2.36
CA ASP A 29 -1.62 -0.50 0.97
C ASP A 29 -1.62 -1.78 0.14
N TYR A 30 -2.15 -1.70 -1.07
CA TYR A 30 -2.14 -2.80 -2.01
C TYR A 30 -1.81 -2.30 -3.41
N SER A 31 -1.35 -3.21 -4.26
CA SER A 31 -1.15 -2.92 -5.67
C SER A 31 -2.21 -3.61 -6.51
N GLU A 32 -2.63 -2.95 -7.57
CA GLU A 32 -3.52 -3.50 -8.57
C GLU A 32 -3.01 -3.23 -9.99
N VAL A 33 -3.43 -4.09 -10.90
CA VAL A 33 -3.25 -3.93 -12.34
C VAL A 33 -4.56 -3.45 -12.93
N VAL A 34 -4.53 -2.30 -13.58
CA VAL A 34 -5.66 -1.68 -14.24
C VAL A 34 -5.45 -1.74 -15.74
N THR A 35 -6.40 -2.31 -16.48
CA THR A 35 -6.41 -2.22 -17.94
C THR A 35 -7.53 -1.28 -18.37
N PHE A 36 -7.25 -0.29 -19.21
CA PHE A 36 -8.23 0.69 -19.66
C PHE A 36 -7.93 1.17 -21.08
N THR A 37 -8.86 1.92 -21.68
CA THR A 37 -8.64 2.60 -22.96
C THR A 37 -8.42 4.07 -22.71
N ASP A 38 -7.34 4.63 -23.23
CA ASP A 38 -7.08 6.06 -23.10
C ASP A 38 -7.84 6.90 -24.15
N GLU A 39 -7.74 8.21 -24.04
CA GLU A 39 -8.37 9.17 -24.96
C GLU A 39 -7.87 9.05 -26.41
N HIS A 40 -6.69 8.45 -26.61
CA HIS A 40 -6.08 8.24 -27.92
C HIS A 40 -6.54 6.92 -28.57
N GLY A 41 -7.33 6.10 -27.87
CA GLY A 41 -7.80 4.80 -28.34
C GLY A 41 -6.80 3.66 -28.14
N ARG A 42 -5.75 3.86 -27.33
CA ARG A 42 -4.79 2.80 -26.98
C ARG A 42 -5.35 1.93 -25.86
N ALA A 43 -5.00 0.65 -25.88
CA ALA A 43 -5.20 -0.24 -24.75
C ALA A 43 -4.01 -0.08 -23.80
N CYS A 44 -4.28 0.42 -22.59
CA CYS A 44 -3.27 0.67 -21.58
C CYS A 44 -3.37 -0.35 -20.43
N THR A 45 -2.22 -0.73 -19.89
CA THR A 45 -2.07 -1.47 -18.64
C THR A 45 -1.25 -0.64 -17.67
N ALA A 46 -1.82 -0.35 -16.50
CA ALA A 46 -1.17 0.38 -15.42
C ALA A 46 -0.98 -0.52 -14.20
N THR A 47 0.14 -0.36 -13.51
CA THR A 47 0.30 -0.84 -12.13
C THR A 47 0.07 0.34 -11.21
N VAL A 48 -0.88 0.20 -10.29
CA VAL A 48 -1.30 1.25 -9.37
C VAL A 48 -1.03 0.77 -7.95
N VAL A 49 -0.37 1.61 -7.16
CA VAL A 49 -0.32 1.44 -5.71
C VAL A 49 -1.48 2.25 -5.13
N VAL A 50 -2.31 1.58 -4.35
CA VAL A 50 -3.42 2.19 -3.63
C VAL A 50 -2.98 2.30 -2.18
N ASP A 51 -2.66 3.53 -1.76
CA ASP A 51 -2.44 3.87 -0.37
C ASP A 51 -3.81 3.99 0.29
N GLN A 52 -4.04 3.15 1.30
CA GLN A 52 -5.26 3.20 2.10
C GLN A 52 -4.92 3.83 3.43
N GLU A 53 -4.95 5.16 3.47
CA GLU A 53 -4.76 5.88 4.72
C GLU A 53 -6.02 5.72 5.58
N GLN A 54 -5.81 5.23 6.80
CA GLN A 54 -6.87 4.94 7.74
C GLN A 54 -7.57 6.26 8.10
N ASN A 55 -8.75 6.48 7.53
CA ASN A 55 -9.64 7.66 7.65
C ASN A 55 -9.48 8.79 6.62
N GLU A 56 -8.59 8.68 5.63
CA GLU A 56 -8.36 9.76 4.63
C GLU A 56 -8.74 9.39 3.18
N GLY A 57 -9.17 8.16 2.94
CA GLY A 57 -9.61 7.70 1.62
C GLY A 57 -8.51 6.94 0.89
N ASN A 58 -8.68 6.73 -0.41
CA ASN A 58 -7.72 6.00 -1.22
C ASN A 58 -6.95 6.98 -2.10
N ASP A 59 -5.63 6.96 -1.99
CA ASP A 59 -4.73 7.67 -2.88
C ASP A 59 -4.14 6.68 -3.90
N TYR A 60 -4.12 7.07 -5.17
CA TYR A 60 -3.74 6.20 -6.28
C TYR A 60 -2.45 6.72 -6.92
N GLU A 61 -1.38 5.93 -6.83
CA GLU A 61 -0.11 6.24 -7.47
C GLU A 61 0.16 5.28 -8.63
N VAL A 62 0.31 5.81 -9.84
CA VAL A 62 0.66 5.01 -11.02
C VAL A 62 2.18 4.79 -11.04
N THR A 63 2.61 3.55 -10.87
CA THR A 63 4.04 3.19 -10.82
C THR A 63 4.59 2.70 -12.15
N SER A 64 3.74 2.16 -13.02
CA SER A 64 4.08 1.80 -14.40
C SER A 64 2.87 1.99 -15.30
N LEU A 65 3.10 2.41 -16.54
CA LEU A 65 2.07 2.53 -17.57
C LEU A 65 2.63 2.06 -18.91
N ASP A 66 1.96 1.09 -19.51
CA ASP A 66 2.25 0.59 -20.86
C ASP A 66 1.00 0.75 -21.72
N CYS A 67 1.14 1.30 -22.93
CA CYS A 67 0.01 1.60 -23.82
C CYS A 67 0.37 1.22 -25.25
N GLU A 68 -0.51 0.45 -25.89
CA GLU A 68 -0.33 0.00 -27.27
C GLU A 68 -1.64 0.11 -28.05
N TYR A 69 -1.55 0.34 -29.35
CA TYR A 69 -2.74 0.34 -30.20
C TYR A 69 -3.25 -1.09 -30.42
N PRO A 70 -4.58 -1.32 -30.40
CA PRO A 70 -5.13 -2.63 -30.72
C PRO A 70 -4.82 -3.00 -32.18
N PRO A 71 -4.72 -4.31 -32.50
CA PRO A 71 -4.59 -4.77 -33.87
C PRO A 71 -5.72 -4.23 -34.77
N GLU A 72 -5.46 -4.11 -36.07
CA GLU A 72 -6.47 -3.63 -37.03
C GLU A 72 -7.80 -4.39 -36.92
N GLY A 73 -8.91 -3.63 -36.93
CA GLY A 73 -10.26 -4.19 -36.80
C GLY A 73 -10.62 -4.70 -35.40
N LYS A 74 -9.76 -4.49 -34.38
CA LYS A 74 -10.07 -4.80 -32.99
C LYS A 74 -10.32 -3.53 -32.19
N THR A 75 -11.25 -3.62 -31.25
CA THR A 75 -11.52 -2.58 -30.27
C THR A 75 -10.87 -2.98 -28.94
N PRO A 76 -10.31 -2.03 -28.18
CA PRO A 76 -9.83 -2.29 -26.83
C PRO A 76 -10.93 -2.90 -25.94
N GLY A 77 -10.52 -3.69 -24.96
CA GLY A 77 -11.43 -4.28 -23.98
C GLY A 77 -12.01 -3.24 -23.02
N LEU A 78 -13.01 -3.66 -22.24
CA LEU A 78 -13.53 -2.86 -21.13
C LEU A 78 -12.46 -2.59 -20.07
N THR A 79 -12.64 -1.52 -19.30
CA THR A 79 -11.82 -1.27 -18.12
C THR A 79 -11.93 -2.41 -17.12
N ARG A 80 -10.80 -2.88 -16.59
CA ARG A 80 -10.73 -3.95 -15.58
C ARG A 80 -9.70 -3.61 -14.52
N TYR A 81 -10.02 -4.00 -13.30
CA TYR A 81 -9.18 -3.89 -12.11
C TYR A 81 -8.91 -5.30 -11.61
N ARG A 82 -7.65 -5.60 -11.31
CA ARG A 82 -7.26 -6.90 -10.77
C ARG A 82 -6.20 -6.69 -9.69
N PRO A 83 -6.34 -7.33 -8.52
CA PRO A 83 -5.28 -7.27 -7.51
C PRO A 83 -3.98 -7.84 -8.09
N MET A 84 -2.86 -7.27 -7.68
CA MET A 84 -1.55 -7.77 -8.08
C MET A 84 -1.38 -9.19 -7.53
N PRO A 85 -0.90 -10.16 -8.33
CA PRO A 85 -0.66 -11.50 -7.83
C PRO A 85 0.35 -11.46 -6.68
N GLU A 86 0.06 -12.19 -5.61
CA GLU A 86 1.02 -12.37 -4.53
C GLU A 86 2.26 -13.08 -5.08
N ARG A 87 3.44 -12.63 -4.67
CA ARG A 87 4.67 -13.37 -4.96
C ARG A 87 4.59 -14.68 -4.19
N GLY A 88 4.38 -15.79 -4.89
CA GLY A 88 4.41 -17.11 -4.27
C GLY A 88 5.72 -17.30 -3.50
N SER A 89 5.62 -17.52 -2.19
CA SER A 89 6.75 -17.89 -1.35
C SER A 89 7.18 -19.30 -1.76
N ASN A 90 8.40 -19.43 -2.31
CA ASN A 90 9.07 -20.71 -2.56
C ASN A 90 10.26 -20.83 -1.62
#